data_AF-A0A0D2DWR8-F1
#
_entry.id   AF-A0A0D2DWR8-F1
#
_cell.length_a   1.000
_cell.length_b   1.000
_cell.length_c   1.000
_cell.angle_alpha   90.00
_cell.angle_beta   90.00
_cell.angle_gamma   90.00
#
_symmetry.space_group_name_H-M   'P 1'
#
loop_
_entity.id
_entity.type
_entity.pdbx_description
1 polymer ?
#
loop_
_entity_poly.entity_id
_entity_poly.type
_entity_poly.pdbx_seq_one_letter_code
_entity_poly.pdbx_strand_id
1 'polypeptide(L)'
;MSPSERRLAKGERVLVTGANGYIASHVVDVLLEEGYNVRSTVRAEKPWLNKYFSDKHGPGRFETVILPAMEIESAFGDAVNRVPAVVHMASNLSVNPDPTLVIPKVVAGTLNLLKAAAVQSGVRSVVLTSSCAAAYVRGQGTGSKSVIDEDTWNEAAVEAAWSSDTPPDARGFLVYAASKVQGGKEAWKWVEENKPGFAFNTVLPPFNVGTILPPEIGGSTMGFTRQLLEGNYFVTKLLPPRTSFPCPGKESMHSFT
;
A
#
# COMPACT_ATOMS: atom_id res chain seq x y z
N MET A 1 4.08 -23.26 1.50
CA MET A 1 3.84 -23.56 2.93
C MET A 1 2.94 -24.77 3.02
N SER A 2 3.30 -25.79 3.79
CA SER A 2 2.37 -26.88 4.09
C SER A 2 1.17 -26.31 4.87
N PRO A 3 -0.04 -26.90 4.75
CA PRO A 3 -1.23 -26.45 5.48
C PRO A 3 -1.11 -26.44 7.02
N SER A 4 -0.02 -26.98 7.60
CA SER A 4 0.17 -27.17 9.04
C SER A 4 0.62 -25.93 9.83
N GLU A 5 0.92 -24.79 9.19
CA GLU A 5 1.49 -23.61 9.87
C GLU A 5 0.67 -22.31 9.69
N ARG A 6 -0.61 -22.40 9.30
CA ARG A 6 -1.46 -21.20 9.17
C ARG A 6 -1.83 -20.66 10.56
N ARG A 7 -1.55 -19.37 10.83
CA ARG A 7 -2.02 -18.67 12.06
C ARG A 7 -3.53 -18.53 12.14
N LEU A 8 -4.23 -18.75 11.02
CA LEU A 8 -5.68 -18.64 10.89
C LEU A 8 -6.25 -19.93 10.29
N ALA A 9 -7.29 -20.45 10.92
CA ALA A 9 -8.14 -21.51 10.39
C ALA A 9 -9.04 -20.99 9.27
N LYS A 10 -9.43 -21.88 8.36
CA LYS A 10 -10.43 -21.57 7.33
C LYS A 10 -11.76 -21.16 7.99
N GLY A 11 -12.50 -20.27 7.33
CA GLY A 11 -13.75 -19.68 7.84
C GLY A 11 -13.53 -18.51 8.79
N GLU A 12 -12.32 -18.30 9.30
CA GLU A 12 -12.03 -17.12 10.12
C GLU A 12 -12.04 -15.83 9.30
N ARG A 13 -12.34 -14.73 9.98
CA ARG A 13 -12.52 -13.42 9.35
C ARG A 13 -11.20 -12.65 9.30
N VAL A 14 -10.92 -12.04 8.15
CA VAL A 14 -9.80 -11.12 7.95
C VAL A 14 -10.34 -9.74 7.66
N LEU A 15 -9.81 -8.72 8.34
CA LEU A 15 -10.09 -7.32 8.04
C LEU A 15 -9.13 -6.85 6.96
N VAL A 16 -9.63 -6.43 5.80
CA VAL A 16 -8.83 -5.83 4.74
C VAL A 16 -9.25 -4.38 4.56
N THR A 17 -8.42 -3.41 4.91
CA THR A 17 -8.84 -2.00 4.78
C THR A 17 -8.76 -1.54 3.33
N GLY A 18 -9.82 -0.91 2.82
CA GLY A 18 -9.83 -0.34 1.47
C GLY A 18 -9.94 -1.34 0.32
N ALA A 19 -10.80 -2.38 0.42
CA ALA A 19 -10.97 -3.39 -0.64
C ALA A 19 -11.43 -2.84 -2.00
N ASN A 20 -11.92 -1.60 -2.04
CA ASN A 20 -12.19 -0.89 -3.29
C ASN A 20 -10.92 -0.34 -3.98
N GLY A 21 -9.72 -0.71 -3.51
CA GLY A 21 -8.44 -0.45 -4.14
C GLY A 21 -7.98 -1.61 -5.01
N TYR A 22 -7.11 -1.33 -5.99
CA TYR A 22 -6.64 -2.33 -6.95
C TYR A 22 -6.01 -3.55 -6.28
N ILE A 23 -4.89 -3.39 -5.57
CA ILE A 23 -4.20 -4.51 -4.91
C ILE A 23 -5.08 -5.14 -3.82
N ALA A 24 -5.82 -4.30 -3.08
CA ALA A 24 -6.70 -4.79 -2.00
C ALA A 24 -7.80 -5.71 -2.53
N SER A 25 -8.39 -5.42 -3.70
CA SER A 25 -9.39 -6.29 -4.32
C SER A 25 -8.85 -7.69 -4.63
N HIS A 26 -7.58 -7.80 -5.08
CA HIS A 26 -6.90 -9.07 -5.30
C HIS A 26 -6.63 -9.82 -3.99
N VAL A 27 -6.21 -9.11 -2.95
CA VAL A 27 -6.00 -9.73 -1.62
C VAL A 27 -7.32 -10.28 -1.08
N VAL A 28 -8.42 -9.53 -1.20
CA VAL A 28 -9.75 -10.02 -0.83
C VAL A 28 -10.13 -11.26 -1.62
N ASP A 29 -9.92 -11.23 -2.94
CA ASP A 29 -10.24 -12.34 -3.83
C ASP A 29 -9.52 -13.63 -3.41
N VAL A 30 -8.21 -13.56 -3.21
CA VAL A 30 -7.39 -14.71 -2.76
C VAL A 30 -7.79 -15.20 -1.38
N LEU A 31 -8.08 -14.29 -0.43
CA LEU A 31 -8.53 -14.69 0.92
C LEU A 31 -9.86 -15.45 0.86
N LEU A 32 -10.79 -15.02 0.01
CA LEU A 32 -12.06 -15.71 -0.21
C LEU A 32 -11.85 -17.06 -0.92
N GLU A 33 -10.97 -17.16 -1.91
CA GLU A 33 -10.62 -18.43 -2.57
C GLU A 33 -10.00 -19.43 -1.59
N GLU A 34 -9.16 -18.95 -0.67
CA GLU A 34 -8.50 -19.77 0.35
C GLU A 34 -9.43 -20.23 1.50
N GLY A 35 -10.69 -19.79 1.48
CA GLY A 35 -11.72 -20.20 2.44
C GLY A 35 -11.85 -19.29 3.67
N TYR A 36 -11.28 -18.08 3.67
CA TYR A 36 -11.49 -17.10 4.73
C TYR A 36 -12.75 -16.27 4.47
N ASN A 37 -13.25 -15.61 5.51
CA ASN A 37 -14.26 -14.57 5.35
C ASN A 37 -13.59 -13.20 5.41
N VAL A 38 -14.10 -12.21 4.70
CA VAL A 38 -13.48 -10.89 4.63
C VAL A 38 -14.45 -9.82 5.09
N ARG A 39 -14.00 -9.02 6.06
CA ARG A 39 -14.58 -7.70 6.34
C ARG A 39 -13.67 -6.66 5.71
N SER A 40 -14.23 -5.65 5.07
CA SER A 40 -13.44 -4.56 4.53
C SER A 40 -13.92 -3.21 4.99
N THR A 41 -13.02 -2.24 5.08
CA THR A 41 -13.39 -0.84 5.28
C THR A 41 -13.48 -0.09 3.96
N VAL A 42 -14.48 0.77 3.82
CA VAL A 42 -14.65 1.69 2.69
C VAL A 42 -15.03 3.09 3.19
N ARG A 43 -14.62 4.14 2.48
CA ARG A 43 -14.91 5.53 2.88
C ARG A 43 -16.39 5.92 2.78
N ALA A 44 -17.11 5.25 1.89
CA ALA A 44 -18.52 5.46 1.62
C ALA A 44 -19.11 4.15 1.06
N GLU A 45 -20.44 4.02 1.07
CA GLU A 45 -21.13 2.83 0.58
C GLU A 45 -20.73 2.46 -0.85
N LYS A 46 -20.51 1.16 -1.07
CA LYS A 46 -20.16 0.58 -2.37
C LYS A 46 -20.95 -0.72 -2.57
N PRO A 47 -22.25 -0.66 -2.86
CA PRO A 47 -23.08 -1.86 -3.05
C PRO A 47 -22.51 -2.81 -4.12
N TRP A 48 -21.93 -2.24 -5.19
CA TRP A 48 -21.27 -3.01 -6.25
C TRP A 48 -20.12 -3.89 -5.75
N LEU A 49 -19.39 -3.49 -4.70
CA LEU A 49 -18.27 -4.24 -4.17
C LEU A 49 -18.75 -5.50 -3.44
N ASN A 50 -19.80 -5.35 -2.60
CA ASN A 50 -20.43 -6.49 -1.94
C ASN A 50 -21.07 -7.44 -2.96
N LYS A 51 -21.73 -6.89 -3.99
CA LYS A 51 -22.31 -7.68 -5.07
C LYS A 51 -21.24 -8.49 -5.81
N TYR A 52 -20.15 -7.85 -6.23
CA TYR A 52 -19.06 -8.50 -6.98
C TYR A 52 -18.52 -9.72 -6.24
N PHE A 53 -18.13 -9.57 -4.97
CA PHE A 53 -17.57 -10.68 -4.21
C PHE A 53 -18.63 -11.73 -3.81
N SER A 54 -19.89 -11.32 -3.61
CA SER A 54 -20.98 -12.28 -3.34
C SER A 54 -21.32 -13.12 -4.57
N ASP A 55 -21.33 -12.52 -5.76
CA ASP A 55 -21.56 -13.23 -7.03
C ASP A 55 -20.45 -14.25 -7.30
N LYS A 56 -19.18 -13.89 -6.99
CA LYS A 56 -18.02 -14.75 -7.26
C LYS A 56 -17.82 -15.85 -6.21
N HIS A 57 -17.96 -15.54 -4.92
CA HIS A 57 -17.57 -16.43 -3.81
C HIS A 57 -18.74 -16.96 -2.98
N GLY A 58 -19.97 -16.56 -3.31
CA GLY A 58 -21.17 -16.86 -2.56
C GLY A 58 -21.51 -15.81 -1.49
N PRO A 59 -22.79 -15.76 -1.06
CA PRO A 59 -23.27 -14.75 -0.13
C PRO A 59 -22.68 -14.93 1.28
N GLY A 60 -22.59 -13.81 2.03
CA GLY A 60 -22.24 -13.81 3.45
C GLY A 60 -20.74 -13.98 3.77
N ARG A 61 -19.89 -14.12 2.75
CA ARG A 61 -18.43 -14.27 2.93
C ARG A 61 -17.65 -12.96 2.92
N PHE A 62 -18.20 -11.94 2.26
CA PHE A 62 -17.63 -10.60 2.19
C PHE A 62 -18.62 -9.56 2.74
N GLU A 63 -18.13 -8.63 3.56
CA GLU A 63 -18.91 -7.50 4.07
C GLU A 63 -18.08 -6.21 4.10
N THR A 64 -18.75 -5.06 4.01
CA THR A 64 -18.12 -3.74 4.15
C THR A 64 -18.58 -3.01 5.41
N VAL A 65 -17.65 -2.31 6.06
CA VAL A 65 -17.89 -1.36 7.15
C VAL A 65 -17.45 0.04 6.68
N ILE A 66 -18.24 1.05 7.01
CA ILE A 66 -17.92 2.44 6.65
C ILE A 66 -16.85 2.98 7.61
N LEU A 67 -15.75 3.45 7.05
CA LEU A 67 -14.66 4.11 7.76
C LEU A 67 -14.25 5.36 6.94
N PRO A 68 -14.84 6.53 7.23
CA PRO A 68 -14.66 7.72 6.41
C PRO A 68 -13.23 8.26 6.43
N ALA A 69 -12.59 8.23 7.60
CA ALA A 69 -11.25 8.78 7.85
C ALA A 69 -10.50 7.89 8.84
N MET A 70 -9.28 7.51 8.47
CA MET A 70 -8.44 6.56 9.22
C MET A 70 -7.57 7.26 10.25
N GLU A 71 -7.29 8.54 10.07
CA GLU A 71 -6.57 9.40 11.01
C GLU A 71 -7.35 9.69 12.31
N ILE A 72 -8.65 9.36 12.36
CA ILE A 72 -9.48 9.48 13.57
C ILE A 72 -9.21 8.27 14.48
N GLU A 73 -8.81 8.53 15.72
CA GLU A 73 -8.36 7.51 16.68
C GLU A 73 -9.37 6.38 16.92
N SER A 74 -10.65 6.71 17.02
CA SER A 74 -11.73 5.74 17.27
C SER A 74 -12.29 5.05 16.02
N ALA A 75 -11.81 5.41 14.82
CA ALA A 75 -12.46 5.00 13.56
C ALA A 75 -12.43 3.50 13.28
N PHE A 76 -11.45 2.78 13.86
CA PHE A 76 -11.26 1.35 13.58
C PHE A 76 -12.04 0.44 14.51
N GLY A 77 -12.66 0.94 15.59
CA GLY A 77 -13.26 0.12 16.66
C GLY A 77 -14.20 -0.98 16.14
N ASP A 78 -15.19 -0.60 15.32
CA ASP A 78 -16.15 -1.54 14.74
C ASP A 78 -15.50 -2.47 13.70
N ALA A 79 -14.54 -1.95 12.94
CA ALA A 79 -13.86 -2.69 11.89
C ALA A 79 -13.04 -3.86 12.45
N VAL A 80 -12.31 -3.66 13.56
CA VAL A 80 -11.42 -4.67 14.16
C VAL A 80 -12.13 -5.66 15.07
N ASN A 81 -13.40 -5.44 15.40
CA ASN A 81 -14.16 -6.29 16.32
C ASN A 81 -14.34 -7.72 15.77
N ARG A 82 -13.93 -8.73 16.56
CA ARG A 82 -13.99 -10.17 16.23
C ARG A 82 -13.28 -10.53 14.92
N VAL A 83 -12.11 -9.93 14.69
CA VAL A 83 -11.26 -10.23 13.53
C VAL A 83 -9.90 -10.74 13.99
N PRO A 84 -9.54 -12.01 13.76
CA PRO A 84 -8.24 -12.54 14.18
C PRO A 84 -7.03 -12.09 13.33
N ALA A 85 -7.24 -11.47 12.17
CA ALA A 85 -6.15 -10.88 11.40
C ALA A 85 -6.54 -9.63 10.62
N VAL A 86 -5.57 -8.75 10.42
CA VAL A 86 -5.76 -7.48 9.72
C VAL A 86 -4.74 -7.36 8.59
N VAL A 87 -5.19 -6.93 7.42
CA VAL A 87 -4.36 -6.49 6.30
C VAL A 87 -4.69 -5.01 6.06
N HIS A 88 -3.80 -4.14 6.52
CA HIS A 88 -3.96 -2.70 6.34
C HIS A 88 -3.43 -2.29 4.97
N MET A 89 -4.33 -1.93 4.05
CA MET A 89 -3.99 -1.51 2.67
C MET A 89 -4.50 -0.12 2.32
N ALA A 90 -5.51 0.37 3.04
CA ALA A 90 -6.00 1.74 2.93
C ALA A 90 -4.87 2.72 3.25
N SER A 91 -4.58 3.61 2.32
CA SER A 91 -3.57 4.64 2.46
C SER A 91 -3.89 5.78 1.50
N ASN A 92 -3.38 6.98 1.78
CA ASN A 92 -3.51 8.07 0.84
C ASN A 92 -2.60 7.83 -0.37
N LEU A 93 -3.20 7.59 -1.54
CA LEU A 93 -2.50 7.45 -2.81
C LEU A 93 -2.56 8.75 -3.64
N SER A 94 -3.04 9.86 -3.07
CA SER A 94 -2.96 11.14 -3.74
C SER A 94 -1.49 11.55 -3.89
N VAL A 95 -1.08 11.90 -5.11
CA VAL A 95 0.21 12.54 -5.38
C VAL A 95 0.15 14.03 -5.00
N ASN A 96 -0.43 14.34 -3.83
CA ASN A 96 -0.54 15.70 -3.34
C ASN A 96 0.87 16.21 -2.95
N PRO A 97 1.32 17.35 -3.48
CA PRO A 97 2.65 17.87 -3.18
C PRO A 97 2.79 18.49 -1.78
N ASP A 98 1.71 18.62 -1.00
CA ASP A 98 1.77 19.14 0.37
C ASP A 98 2.04 18.01 1.39
N PRO A 99 3.25 17.94 2.00
CA PRO A 99 3.57 16.91 2.97
C PRO A 99 2.71 16.97 4.24
N THR A 100 2.23 18.16 4.63
CA THR A 100 1.45 18.37 5.86
C THR A 100 0.06 17.74 5.77
N LEU A 101 -0.49 17.61 4.55
CA LEU A 101 -1.80 17.01 4.31
C LEU A 101 -1.76 15.50 4.14
N VAL A 102 -0.59 14.92 3.85
CA VAL A 102 -0.45 13.49 3.51
C VAL A 102 0.22 12.73 4.64
N ILE A 103 1.43 13.15 5.03
CA ILE A 103 2.31 12.35 5.89
C ILE A 103 1.69 12.12 7.27
N PRO A 104 1.23 13.15 8.01
CA PRO A 104 0.62 12.94 9.33
C PRO A 104 -0.60 12.03 9.30
N LYS A 105 -1.43 12.11 8.25
CA LYS A 105 -2.63 11.28 8.12
C LYS A 105 -2.30 9.81 7.87
N VAL A 106 -1.27 9.53 7.07
CA VAL A 106 -0.80 8.16 6.82
C VAL A 106 -0.22 7.55 8.09
N VAL A 107 0.62 8.30 8.82
CA VAL A 107 1.18 7.87 10.11
C VAL A 107 0.06 7.62 11.12
N ALA A 108 -0.83 8.59 11.34
CA ALA A 108 -1.94 8.47 12.27
C ALA A 108 -2.84 7.29 11.94
N GLY A 109 -3.25 7.12 10.67
CA GLY A 109 -4.09 6.00 10.26
C GLY A 109 -3.45 4.64 10.48
N THR A 110 -2.14 4.54 10.26
CA THR A 110 -1.38 3.31 10.53
C THR A 110 -1.34 2.99 12.02
N LEU A 111 -1.00 3.98 12.86
CA LEU A 111 -0.92 3.82 14.31
C LEU A 111 -2.29 3.55 14.93
N ASN A 112 -3.34 4.22 14.48
CA ASN A 112 -4.71 4.02 14.99
C ASN A 112 -5.18 2.59 14.75
N LEU A 113 -4.88 2.01 13.59
CA LEU A 113 -5.20 0.61 13.32
C LEU A 113 -4.40 -0.35 14.21
N LEU A 114 -3.11 -0.10 14.41
CA LEU A 114 -2.27 -0.94 15.29
C LEU A 114 -2.77 -0.90 16.73
N LYS A 115 -3.07 0.30 17.25
CA LYS A 115 -3.67 0.49 18.58
C LYS A 115 -5.01 -0.21 18.70
N ALA A 116 -5.91 -0.01 17.73
CA ALA A 116 -7.22 -0.66 17.73
C ALA A 116 -7.11 -2.18 17.70
N ALA A 117 -6.20 -2.72 16.88
CA ALA A 117 -5.95 -4.16 16.81
C ALA A 117 -5.37 -4.72 18.12
N ALA A 118 -4.49 -3.98 18.81
CA ALA A 118 -3.86 -4.43 20.05
C ALA A 118 -4.80 -4.46 21.26
N VAL A 119 -5.83 -3.62 21.27
CA VAL A 119 -6.88 -3.65 22.31
C VAL A 119 -7.78 -4.89 22.15
N GLN A 120 -7.84 -5.48 20.96
CA GLN A 120 -8.62 -6.71 20.72
C GLN A 120 -7.79 -7.94 21.10
N SER A 121 -8.23 -8.69 22.10
CA SER A 121 -7.56 -9.92 22.55
C SER A 121 -7.47 -11.05 21.50
N GLY A 122 -8.21 -10.94 20.39
CA GLY A 122 -8.29 -11.98 19.36
C GLY A 122 -7.38 -11.79 18.16
N VAL A 123 -6.73 -10.64 17.98
CA VAL A 123 -5.89 -10.40 16.79
C VAL A 123 -4.56 -11.13 16.94
N ARG A 124 -4.22 -11.98 15.96
CA ARG A 124 -3.00 -12.80 15.94
C ARG A 124 -1.99 -12.37 14.88
N SER A 125 -2.45 -11.71 13.82
CA SER A 125 -1.58 -11.28 12.72
C SER A 125 -2.03 -9.96 12.13
N VAL A 126 -1.10 -9.02 11.99
CA VAL A 126 -1.32 -7.75 11.28
C VAL A 126 -0.29 -7.63 10.17
N VAL A 127 -0.76 -7.34 8.96
CA VAL A 127 0.07 -7.08 7.78
C VAL A 127 -0.17 -5.66 7.32
N LEU A 128 0.88 -4.86 7.21
CA LEU A 128 0.84 -3.51 6.65
C LEU A 128 1.31 -3.54 5.19
N THR A 129 0.50 -3.01 4.28
CA THR A 129 0.92 -2.79 2.89
C THR A 129 1.64 -1.44 2.79
N SER A 130 2.96 -1.53 2.75
CA SER A 130 3.85 -0.41 2.47
C SER A 130 4.02 -0.25 0.94
N SER A 131 5.21 0.10 0.47
CA SER A 131 5.55 0.27 -0.95
C SER A 131 7.04 0.12 -1.12
N CYS A 132 7.51 -0.34 -2.28
CA CYS A 132 8.94 -0.28 -2.59
C CYS A 132 9.51 1.16 -2.47
N ALA A 133 8.67 2.18 -2.63
CA ALA A 133 9.03 3.59 -2.45
C ALA A 133 9.52 3.92 -1.03
N ALA A 134 9.17 3.11 -0.02
CA ALA A 134 9.67 3.23 1.34
C ALA A 134 11.15 2.83 1.47
N ALA A 135 11.65 1.98 0.57
CA ALA A 135 13.05 1.57 0.53
C ALA A 135 13.83 2.33 -0.53
N TYR A 136 13.23 2.54 -1.72
CA TYR A 136 13.92 3.13 -2.85
C TYR A 136 12.98 3.83 -3.83
N VAL A 137 13.41 5.03 -4.25
CA VAL A 137 12.87 5.74 -5.42
C VAL A 137 14.02 6.09 -6.35
N ARG A 138 13.80 5.87 -7.65
CA ARG A 138 14.81 6.18 -8.67
C ARG A 138 15.18 7.66 -8.65
N GLY A 139 16.48 7.94 -8.78
CA GLY A 139 17.02 9.30 -8.86
C GLY A 139 17.27 9.95 -7.50
N GLN A 140 16.97 9.26 -6.41
CA GLN A 140 17.25 9.71 -5.06
C GLN A 140 18.23 8.79 -4.35
N GLY A 141 19.45 9.29 -4.20
CA GLY A 141 20.14 9.31 -2.91
C GLY A 141 20.47 8.02 -2.17
N THR A 142 20.24 6.81 -2.69
CA THR A 142 20.88 5.61 -2.12
C THR A 142 22.31 5.53 -2.67
N GLY A 143 23.17 6.44 -2.21
CA GLY A 143 24.58 6.48 -2.61
C GLY A 143 25.16 5.06 -2.63
N SER A 144 25.56 4.58 -3.80
CA SER A 144 26.24 3.29 -4.04
C SER A 144 25.62 1.99 -3.49
N LYS A 145 24.52 2.00 -2.71
CA LYS A 145 23.84 0.76 -2.30
C LYS A 145 23.13 0.18 -3.52
N SER A 146 23.83 -0.71 -4.23
CA SER A 146 23.27 -1.56 -5.30
C SER A 146 22.37 -2.66 -4.75
N VAL A 147 22.31 -2.84 -3.43
CA VAL A 147 21.55 -3.87 -2.73
C VAL A 147 20.53 -3.21 -1.81
N ILE A 148 19.27 -3.62 -1.95
CA ILE A 148 18.15 -3.23 -1.09
C ILE A 148 17.83 -4.45 -0.22
N ASP A 149 17.77 -4.24 1.09
CA ASP A 149 17.46 -5.23 2.11
C ASP A 149 16.34 -4.73 3.04
N GLU A 150 15.98 -5.52 4.06
CA GLU A 150 14.91 -5.24 5.01
C GLU A 150 15.18 -4.00 5.89
N ASP A 151 16.44 -3.60 6.02
CA ASP A 151 16.88 -2.44 6.80
C ASP A 151 17.00 -1.16 5.95
N THR A 152 16.72 -1.24 4.64
CA THR A 152 16.84 -0.13 3.72
C THR A 152 15.63 0.80 3.77
N TRP A 153 15.86 2.07 4.11
CA TRP A 153 14.85 3.12 4.12
C TRP A 153 15.22 4.29 3.21
N ASN A 154 14.23 4.86 2.53
CA ASN A 154 14.39 5.98 1.61
C ASN A 154 14.38 7.34 2.35
N GLU A 155 15.43 7.61 3.12
CA GLU A 155 15.57 8.87 3.86
C GLU A 155 15.61 10.09 2.94
N ALA A 156 16.18 9.92 1.75
CA ALA A 156 16.27 10.98 0.74
C ALA A 156 14.87 11.47 0.29
N ALA A 157 13.89 10.56 0.20
CA ALA A 157 12.51 10.97 -0.09
C ALA A 157 11.88 11.75 1.06
N VAL A 158 12.20 11.39 2.31
CA VAL A 158 11.73 12.14 3.48
C VAL A 158 12.28 13.56 3.46
N GLU A 159 13.58 13.73 3.29
CA GLU A 159 14.21 15.06 3.18
C GLU A 159 13.62 15.86 2.00
N ALA A 160 13.53 15.25 0.83
CA ALA A 160 13.02 15.92 -0.37
C ALA A 160 11.53 16.27 -0.27
N ALA A 161 10.71 15.52 0.47
CA ALA A 161 9.30 15.88 0.65
C ALA A 161 9.12 17.21 1.38
N TRP A 162 10.06 17.60 2.26
CA TRP A 162 10.01 18.83 3.05
C TRP A 162 10.91 19.96 2.51
N SER A 163 11.82 19.66 1.58
CA SER A 163 12.72 20.66 0.99
C SER A 163 11.98 21.62 0.05
N SER A 164 12.31 22.91 0.13
CA SER A 164 11.87 23.95 -0.81
C SER A 164 12.41 23.71 -2.22
N ASP A 165 13.57 23.09 -2.35
CA ASP A 165 14.32 22.94 -3.60
C ASP A 165 13.81 21.79 -4.46
N THR A 166 12.87 21.00 -3.93
CA THR A 166 12.27 19.88 -4.65
C THR A 166 11.46 20.36 -5.86
N PRO A 167 11.73 19.82 -7.06
CA PRO A 167 10.98 20.16 -8.27
C PRO A 167 9.46 19.96 -8.08
N PRO A 168 8.61 20.92 -8.48
CA PRO A 168 7.16 20.83 -8.27
C PRO A 168 6.50 19.60 -8.88
N ASP A 169 7.01 19.12 -10.01
CA ASP A 169 6.54 17.95 -10.74
C ASP A 169 6.89 16.62 -10.05
N ALA A 170 8.00 16.58 -9.32
CA ALA A 170 8.41 15.42 -8.53
C ALA A 170 7.81 15.40 -7.11
N ARG A 171 7.49 16.58 -6.55
CA ARG A 171 7.11 16.75 -5.14
C ARG A 171 5.96 15.84 -4.70
N GLY A 172 4.91 15.69 -5.50
CA GLY A 172 3.77 14.83 -5.16
C GLY A 172 4.14 13.36 -4.95
N PHE A 173 5.04 12.81 -5.79
CA PHE A 173 5.50 11.43 -5.65
C PHE A 173 6.45 11.27 -4.46
N LEU A 174 7.27 12.29 -4.17
CA LEU A 174 8.19 12.28 -3.04
C LEU A 174 7.46 12.38 -1.71
N VAL A 175 6.41 13.19 -1.62
CA VAL A 175 5.50 13.22 -0.46
C VAL A 175 4.85 11.85 -0.24
N TYR A 176 4.40 11.19 -1.31
CA TYR A 176 3.90 9.82 -1.22
C TYR A 176 4.99 8.86 -0.68
N ALA A 177 6.19 8.88 -1.25
CA ALA A 177 7.30 8.02 -0.82
C ALA A 177 7.67 8.26 0.65
N ALA A 178 7.82 9.52 1.06
CA ALA A 178 8.06 9.91 2.45
C ALA A 178 6.96 9.44 3.40
N SER A 179 5.69 9.51 2.98
CA SER A 179 4.58 9.00 3.79
C SER A 179 4.67 7.48 4.02
N LYS A 180 5.19 6.72 3.05
CA LYS A 180 5.40 5.27 3.18
C LYS A 180 6.61 4.96 4.06
N VAL A 181 7.69 5.75 3.97
CA VAL A 181 8.84 5.65 4.89
C VAL A 181 8.38 5.89 6.33
N GLN A 182 7.78 7.05 6.60
CA GLN A 182 7.39 7.43 7.96
C GLN A 182 6.29 6.54 8.53
N GLY A 183 5.26 6.20 7.74
CA GLY A 183 4.21 5.28 8.18
C GLY A 183 4.75 3.90 8.54
N GLY A 184 5.70 3.38 7.77
CA GLY A 184 6.35 2.10 8.05
C GLY A 184 7.25 2.15 9.29
N LYS A 185 8.09 3.18 9.43
CA LYS A 185 8.98 3.34 10.58
C LYS A 185 8.22 3.51 11.89
N GLU A 186 7.21 4.38 11.91
CA GLU A 186 6.40 4.60 13.10
C GLU A 186 5.60 3.34 13.48
N ALA A 187 5.16 2.55 12.49
CA ALA A 187 4.54 1.26 12.76
C ALA A 187 5.49 0.27 13.44
N TRP A 188 6.69 0.06 12.89
CA TRP A 188 7.69 -0.84 13.48
C TRP A 188 8.12 -0.38 14.86
N LYS A 189 8.43 0.91 15.02
CA LYS A 189 8.74 1.52 16.32
C LYS A 189 7.63 1.27 17.34
N TRP A 190 6.37 1.52 16.96
CA TRP A 190 5.24 1.30 17.86
C TRP A 190 5.12 -0.17 18.27
N VAL A 191 5.32 -1.12 17.34
CA VAL A 191 5.28 -2.56 17.64
C VAL A 191 6.41 -2.98 18.59
N GLU A 192 7.63 -2.46 18.38
CA GLU A 192 8.79 -2.73 19.25
C GLU A 192 8.57 -2.20 20.68
N GLU A 193 8.04 -0.99 20.81
CA GLU A 193 7.79 -0.33 22.09
C GLU A 193 6.62 -0.96 22.86
N ASN A 194 5.54 -1.34 22.17
CA ASN A 194 4.29 -1.78 22.81
C ASN A 194 4.13 -3.30 22.88
N LYS A 195 4.91 -4.06 22.10
CA LYS A 195 4.92 -5.54 22.07
C LYS A 195 3.51 -6.15 22.04
N PRO A 196 2.69 -5.81 21.02
CA PRO A 196 1.31 -6.28 20.95
C PRO A 196 1.26 -7.81 20.82
N GLY A 197 0.12 -8.41 21.19
CA GLY A 197 -0.08 -9.87 21.14
C GLY A 197 -0.16 -10.48 19.72
N PHE A 198 -0.09 -9.65 18.68
CA PHE A 198 -0.10 -10.10 17.29
C PHE A 198 1.29 -10.08 16.67
N ALA A 199 1.51 -10.96 15.69
CA ALA A 199 2.67 -10.85 14.81
C ALA A 199 2.46 -9.73 13.77
N PHE A 200 3.47 -8.88 13.58
CA PHE A 200 3.45 -7.78 12.62
C PHE A 200 4.37 -8.07 11.43
N ASN A 201 3.90 -7.81 10.20
CA ASN A 201 4.69 -7.94 8.98
C ASN A 201 4.37 -6.78 8.03
N THR A 202 5.32 -6.43 7.17
CA THR A 202 5.11 -5.47 6.08
C THR A 202 5.28 -6.16 4.73
N VAL A 203 4.50 -5.72 3.75
CA VAL A 203 4.71 -6.07 2.33
C VAL A 203 4.98 -4.78 1.58
N LEU A 204 5.99 -4.77 0.70
CA LEU A 204 6.40 -3.59 -0.08
C LEU A 204 6.17 -3.87 -1.58
N PRO A 205 4.94 -3.72 -2.09
CA PRO A 205 4.69 -3.94 -3.52
C PRO A 205 5.42 -2.91 -4.39
N PRO A 206 5.96 -3.32 -5.54
CA PRO A 206 6.48 -2.42 -6.56
C PRO A 206 5.34 -1.97 -7.50
N PHE A 207 5.65 -1.70 -8.76
CA PHE A 207 4.64 -1.46 -9.78
C PHE A 207 3.90 -2.76 -10.14
N ASN A 208 2.66 -2.92 -9.68
CA ASN A 208 1.87 -4.13 -9.94
C ASN A 208 1.04 -4.01 -11.24
N VAL A 209 1.05 -5.05 -12.06
CA VAL A 209 0.23 -5.19 -13.27
C VAL A 209 -0.59 -6.48 -13.19
N GLY A 210 -1.77 -6.48 -13.81
CA GLY A 210 -2.73 -7.60 -13.71
C GLY A 210 -4.16 -7.14 -13.95
N THR A 211 -5.10 -8.09 -13.91
CA THR A 211 -6.52 -7.81 -14.17
C THR A 211 -7.10 -6.82 -13.16
N ILE A 212 -7.91 -5.86 -13.63
CA ILE A 212 -8.74 -5.04 -12.75
C ILE A 212 -9.98 -5.89 -12.41
N LEU A 213 -10.11 -6.30 -11.14
CA LEU A 213 -11.13 -7.26 -10.71
C LEU A 213 -12.55 -6.64 -10.71
N PRO A 214 -13.00 -5.87 -9.70
CA PRO A 214 -14.21 -5.09 -9.87
C PRO A 214 -14.03 -4.03 -10.97
N PRO A 215 -14.90 -4.00 -11.99
CA PRO A 215 -14.78 -3.08 -13.12
C PRO A 215 -14.92 -1.60 -12.72
N GLU A 216 -15.53 -1.30 -11.57
CA GLU A 216 -15.70 0.05 -11.04
C GLU A 216 -14.42 0.65 -10.46
N ILE A 217 -13.35 -0.14 -10.25
CA ILE A 217 -12.08 0.34 -9.69
C ILE A 217 -11.20 0.92 -10.79
N GLY A 218 -10.56 2.06 -10.52
CA GLY A 218 -9.69 2.75 -11.49
C GLY A 218 -8.37 2.04 -11.84
N GLY A 219 -8.10 0.85 -11.31
CA GLY A 219 -6.94 0.01 -11.65
C GLY A 219 -5.57 0.45 -11.10
N SER A 220 -5.43 1.68 -10.58
CA SER A 220 -4.15 2.18 -10.03
C SER A 220 -2.98 2.03 -11.03
N THR A 221 -1.90 1.32 -10.66
CA THR A 221 -0.76 1.02 -11.53
C THR A 221 -1.16 0.33 -12.84
N MET A 222 -2.11 -0.61 -12.82
CA MET A 222 -2.65 -1.18 -14.06
C MET A 222 -3.46 -0.15 -14.85
N GLY A 223 -4.15 0.77 -14.17
CA GLY A 223 -4.83 1.90 -14.79
C GLY A 223 -3.86 2.79 -15.56
N PHE A 224 -2.67 3.05 -15.00
CA PHE A 224 -1.60 3.76 -15.71
C PHE A 224 -1.08 2.98 -16.92
N THR A 225 -0.91 1.66 -16.81
CA THR A 225 -0.53 0.82 -17.95
C THR A 225 -1.57 0.87 -19.06
N ARG A 226 -2.86 0.77 -18.72
CA ARG A 226 -3.96 0.89 -19.69
C ARG A 226 -3.95 2.25 -20.39
N GLN A 227 -3.83 3.33 -19.63
CA GLN A 227 -3.74 4.70 -20.16
C GLN A 227 -2.55 4.88 -21.10
N LEU A 228 -1.40 4.28 -20.79
CA LEU A 228 -0.23 4.33 -21.67
C LEU A 228 -0.51 3.67 -23.03
N LEU A 229 -1.23 2.53 -23.04
CA LEU A 229 -1.64 1.86 -24.28
C LEU A 229 -2.66 2.69 -25.09
N GLU A 230 -3.40 3.56 -24.43
CA GLU A 230 -4.34 4.52 -25.03
C GLU A 230 -3.64 5.83 -25.49
N GLY A 231 -2.31 5.93 -25.36
CA GLY A 231 -1.52 7.09 -25.76
C GLY A 231 -1.37 8.18 -24.70
N ASN A 232 -1.79 7.93 -23.45
CA ASN A 232 -1.58 8.85 -22.34
C ASN A 232 -0.23 8.57 -21.63
N TYR A 233 0.73 9.46 -21.85
CA TYR A 233 2.10 9.37 -21.32
C TYR A 233 2.26 9.94 -19.89
N PHE A 234 1.19 10.15 -19.12
CA PHE A 234 1.30 10.67 -17.75
C PHE A 234 2.23 9.81 -16.88
N VAL A 235 2.12 8.49 -16.97
CA VAL A 235 2.95 7.57 -16.18
C VAL A 235 4.44 7.71 -16.49
N THR A 236 4.82 8.08 -17.72
CA THR A 236 6.23 8.27 -18.09
C THR A 236 6.79 9.59 -17.57
N LYS A 237 5.95 10.52 -17.11
CA LYS A 237 6.41 11.71 -16.36
C LYS A 237 6.62 11.37 -14.89
N LEU A 238 5.72 10.55 -14.33
CA LEU A 238 5.82 10.07 -12.94
C LEU A 238 6.99 9.11 -12.73
N LEU A 239 7.22 8.21 -13.69
CA LEU A 239 8.25 7.19 -13.68
C LEU A 239 9.03 7.25 -15.01
N PRO A 240 9.95 8.22 -15.18
CA PRO A 240 10.64 8.44 -16.44
C PRO A 240 11.48 7.22 -16.85
N PRO A 241 11.52 6.84 -18.14
CA PRO A 241 12.36 5.74 -18.61
C PRO A 241 13.85 6.03 -18.39
N ARG A 242 14.67 4.97 -18.34
CA ARG A 242 16.13 5.11 -18.22
C ARG A 242 16.69 5.44 -19.61
N THR A 243 17.13 6.68 -19.82
CA THR A 243 17.77 7.07 -21.10
C THR A 243 19.25 6.70 -21.17
N SER A 244 19.84 6.09 -20.14
CA SER A 244 21.24 5.65 -20.19
C SER A 244 21.50 4.44 -19.29
N PHE A 245 21.63 3.27 -19.89
CA PHE A 245 22.79 2.45 -19.53
C PHE A 245 23.96 3.07 -20.30
N PRO A 246 25.09 3.44 -19.67
CA PRO A 246 26.32 3.48 -20.44
C PRO A 246 26.48 2.09 -21.04
N CYS A 247 26.29 1.98 -22.35
CA CYS A 247 26.67 0.78 -23.08
C CYS A 247 28.18 0.66 -22.85
N PRO A 248 28.68 -0.41 -22.21
CA PRO A 248 30.12 -0.58 -22.05
C PRO A 248 30.72 -0.62 -23.46
N GLY A 249 31.46 0.42 -23.84
CA GLY A 249 32.19 0.48 -25.12
C GLY A 249 31.70 1.46 -26.20
N LYS A 250 30.93 2.51 -25.88
CA LYS A 250 30.78 3.65 -26.83
C LYS A 250 31.50 4.90 -26.32
N GLU A 251 32.83 4.86 -26.38
CA GLU A 251 33.60 6.08 -26.62
C GLU A 251 33.33 6.55 -28.05
N SER A 252 33.10 7.87 -28.18
CA SER A 252 33.09 8.69 -29.39
C SER A 252 32.88 7.99 -30.74
N MET A 253 31.66 8.10 -31.29
CA MET A 253 31.51 8.19 -32.73
C MET A 253 30.99 9.59 -33.07
N HIS A 254 31.89 10.35 -33.67
CA HIS A 254 31.65 11.66 -34.25
C HIS A 254 30.50 11.64 -35.26
N SER A 255 29.87 12.81 -35.37
CA SER A 255 28.92 13.22 -36.40
C SER A 255 29.21 12.63 -37.78
N PHE A 256 28.19 12.02 -38.38
CA PHE A 256 28.13 11.84 -39.83
C PHE A 256 27.10 12.81 -40.40
N THR A 257 27.60 13.88 -41.01
CA THR A 257 27.06 14.42 -42.26
C THR A 257 27.59 13.59 -43.41
#